data_AF-A0A532T7U7-F1
#
_entry.id   AF-A0A532T7U7-F1
#
_cell.length_a   1.000
_cell.length_b   1.000
_cell.length_c   1.000
_cell.angle_alpha   90.00
_cell.angle_beta   90.00
_cell.angle_gamma   90.00
#
_symmetry.space_group_name_H-M   'P 1'
#
loop_
_entity.id
_entity.type
_entity.pdbx_description
1 polymer ?
#
loop_
_entity_poly.entity_id
_entity_poly.type
_entity_poly.pdbx_seq_one_letter_code
_entity_poly.pdbx_strand_id
1 'polypeptide(L)'
;MRFISGLKNLGKKTILVIILILFIISWLLFVIGFVILEKHSIGVYIQIFLGILAGFTFVLIILSFIRPLDKMGAILIILAVVLTIPVLIIFGRIIGLFYYFCFFANAVITAFFAFKFCMDTSTTVDDFLYKKKGSRIFTRTLEFIIFLVLSWWFVSITIRFFRGFPTPGVQRLAIFFINLFWIGLILIVFVILRLIFTKKLAAYISLFDVLIFLYVIYLVIGLWAEFIFYDSSGYVIFTFVVDLLLFIYIIGSIFDRVDYIKDKLKIFRADTIALFVILMKVIVQINKISQIFMTPLELAKQVIFQVQILWFFFVFFTIVVGIYTIFKHKEGKTS
;
A
#
# COMPACT_ATOMS: atom_id res chain seq x y z
N MET A 1 -5.71 17.93 -4.85
CA MET A 1 -6.91 18.19 -5.69
C MET A 1 -7.18 17.13 -6.77
N ARG A 2 -6.17 16.42 -7.31
CA ARG A 2 -6.35 15.40 -8.37
C ARG A 2 -7.03 14.08 -7.93
N PHE A 3 -6.82 13.63 -6.70
CA PHE A 3 -7.51 12.46 -6.15
C PHE A 3 -9.05 12.66 -6.05
N ILE A 4 -9.48 13.87 -5.69
CA ILE A 4 -10.91 14.22 -5.54
C ILE A 4 -11.61 14.21 -6.91
N SER A 5 -10.92 14.65 -7.98
CA SER A 5 -11.45 14.52 -9.36
C SER A 5 -11.58 13.06 -9.80
N GLY A 6 -10.63 12.20 -9.42
CA GLY A 6 -10.71 10.75 -9.64
C GLY A 6 -11.92 10.12 -8.96
N LEU A 7 -12.18 10.45 -7.68
CA LEU A 7 -13.38 10.00 -6.97
C LEU A 7 -14.69 10.48 -7.61
N LYS A 8 -14.71 11.70 -8.14
CA LYS A 8 -15.88 12.22 -8.88
C LYS A 8 -16.15 11.40 -10.15
N ASN A 9 -15.10 10.93 -10.83
CA ASN A 9 -15.23 10.06 -12.01
C ASN A 9 -15.69 8.65 -11.63
N LEU A 10 -15.20 8.10 -10.52
CA LEU A 10 -15.72 6.86 -9.94
C LEU A 10 -17.22 6.96 -9.63
N GLY A 11 -17.66 8.08 -9.04
CA GLY A 11 -19.07 8.34 -8.69
C GLY A 11 -20.05 8.22 -9.87
N LYS A 12 -19.57 8.33 -11.12
CA LYS A 12 -20.37 8.16 -12.33
C LYS A 12 -20.60 6.68 -12.70
N LYS A 13 -19.91 5.75 -12.06
CA LYS A 13 -19.96 4.30 -12.35
C LYS A 13 -20.79 3.58 -11.27
N THR A 14 -22.11 3.59 -11.43
CA THR A 14 -23.08 3.13 -10.41
C THR A 14 -22.78 1.75 -9.83
N ILE A 15 -22.51 0.75 -10.68
CA ILE A 15 -22.24 -0.63 -10.23
C ILE A 15 -20.98 -0.69 -9.35
N LEU A 16 -19.93 0.03 -9.74
CA LEU A 16 -18.65 0.03 -9.02
C LEU A 16 -18.76 0.75 -7.67
N VAL A 17 -19.55 1.83 -7.62
CA VAL A 17 -19.89 2.54 -6.38
C VAL A 17 -20.69 1.64 -5.44
N ILE A 18 -21.68 0.90 -5.94
CA ILE A 18 -22.47 -0.04 -5.12
C ILE A 18 -21.56 -1.11 -4.51
N ILE A 19 -20.70 -1.75 -5.31
CA ILE A 19 -19.76 -2.77 -4.82
C ILE A 19 -18.83 -2.17 -3.75
N LEU A 20 -18.30 -0.97 -4.00
CA LEU A 20 -17.43 -0.28 -3.05
C LEU A 20 -18.16 0.01 -1.73
N ILE A 21 -19.39 0.50 -1.77
CA ILE A 21 -20.21 0.79 -0.58
C ILE A 21 -20.50 -0.51 0.18
N LEU A 22 -20.90 -1.58 -0.50
CA LEU A 22 -21.15 -2.88 0.13
C LEU A 22 -19.89 -3.43 0.81
N PHE A 23 -18.72 -3.26 0.20
CA PHE A 23 -17.44 -3.62 0.82
C PHE A 23 -17.13 -2.76 2.05
N ILE A 24 -17.30 -1.44 1.97
CA ILE A 24 -17.05 -0.54 3.12
C ILE A 24 -18.01 -0.86 4.27
N ILE A 25 -19.29 -1.08 3.99
CA ILE A 25 -20.30 -1.43 5.01
C ILE A 25 -19.94 -2.75 5.69
N SER A 26 -19.64 -3.80 4.92
CA SER A 26 -19.28 -5.11 5.48
C SER A 26 -18.02 -5.05 6.35
N TRP A 27 -17.03 -4.24 5.96
CA TRP A 27 -15.84 -4.01 6.78
C TRP A 27 -16.16 -3.22 8.06
N LEU A 28 -17.00 -2.18 7.98
CA LEU A 28 -17.46 -1.42 9.15
C LEU A 28 -18.22 -2.31 10.14
N LEU A 29 -19.11 -3.16 9.64
CA LEU A 29 -19.85 -4.14 10.43
C LEU A 29 -18.91 -5.14 11.12
N PHE A 30 -17.79 -5.50 10.49
CA PHE A 30 -16.79 -6.38 11.10
C PHE A 30 -16.09 -5.70 12.27
N VAL A 31 -15.63 -4.46 12.07
CA VAL A 31 -14.99 -3.67 13.14
C VAL A 31 -15.96 -3.48 14.31
N ILE A 32 -17.22 -3.11 14.04
CA ILE A 32 -18.25 -2.95 15.06
C ILE A 32 -18.53 -4.29 15.78
N GLY A 33 -18.70 -5.37 15.02
CA GLY A 33 -19.00 -6.70 15.57
C GLY A 33 -17.86 -7.26 16.43
N PHE A 34 -16.61 -6.99 16.05
CA PHE A 34 -15.43 -7.41 16.79
C PHE A 34 -15.21 -6.55 18.05
N VAL A 35 -15.27 -5.22 17.91
CA VAL A 35 -14.93 -4.27 18.98
C VAL A 35 -16.04 -4.08 20.01
N ILE A 36 -17.31 -4.06 19.58
CA ILE A 36 -18.44 -3.69 20.46
C ILE A 36 -19.19 -4.91 20.98
N LEU A 37 -19.28 -5.96 20.15
CA LEU A 37 -20.15 -7.10 20.45
C LEU A 37 -19.39 -8.35 20.92
N GLU A 38 -18.05 -8.38 20.79
CA GLU A 38 -17.17 -9.52 21.11
C GLU A 38 -17.68 -10.88 20.54
N LYS A 39 -18.49 -10.83 19.48
CA LYS A 39 -19.20 -11.99 18.94
C LYS A 39 -18.47 -12.53 17.72
N HIS A 40 -17.70 -13.60 17.93
CA HIS A 40 -17.04 -14.35 16.84
C HIS A 40 -18.03 -14.82 15.75
N SER A 41 -19.29 -15.08 16.09
CA SER A 41 -20.33 -15.48 15.13
C SER A 41 -20.62 -14.42 14.07
N ILE A 42 -20.47 -13.12 14.38
CA ILE A 42 -20.68 -12.03 13.41
C ILE A 42 -19.59 -12.08 12.32
N GLY A 43 -18.36 -12.43 12.71
CA GLY A 43 -17.24 -12.62 11.77
C GLY A 43 -17.57 -13.66 10.70
N VAL A 44 -18.21 -14.76 11.06
CA VAL A 44 -18.61 -15.83 10.11
C VAL A 44 -19.62 -15.34 9.08
N TYR A 45 -20.67 -14.62 9.49
CA TYR A 45 -21.66 -14.07 8.56
C TYR A 45 -21.04 -13.04 7.60
N ILE A 46 -20.16 -12.18 8.11
CA ILE A 46 -19.46 -11.20 7.28
C ILE A 46 -18.50 -11.89 6.33
N GLN A 47 -17.80 -12.94 6.77
CA GLN A 47 -16.93 -13.73 5.93
C GLN A 47 -17.70 -14.38 4.76
N ILE A 48 -18.88 -14.95 5.02
CA ILE A 48 -19.74 -15.52 3.98
C ILE A 48 -20.18 -14.42 2.99
N PHE A 49 -20.64 -13.27 3.50
CA PHE A 49 -21.04 -12.14 2.66
C PHE A 49 -19.88 -11.64 1.78
N LEU A 50 -18.70 -11.44 2.35
CA LEU A 50 -17.50 -11.04 1.61
C LEU A 50 -17.10 -12.11 0.59
N GLY A 51 -17.27 -13.40 0.92
CA GLY A 51 -17.07 -14.50 -0.03
C GLY A 51 -17.98 -14.37 -1.25
N ILE A 52 -19.28 -14.12 -1.04
CA ILE A 52 -20.24 -13.87 -2.11
C ILE A 52 -19.84 -12.64 -2.93
N LEU A 53 -19.47 -11.55 -2.25
CA LEU A 53 -19.03 -10.32 -2.91
C LEU A 53 -17.75 -10.53 -3.74
N ALA A 54 -16.82 -11.36 -3.26
CA ALA A 54 -15.60 -11.73 -3.98
C ALA A 54 -15.92 -12.53 -5.25
N GLY A 55 -16.77 -13.55 -5.14
CA GLY A 55 -17.21 -14.33 -6.29
C GLY A 55 -17.91 -13.47 -7.34
N PHE A 56 -18.82 -12.59 -6.91
CA PHE A 56 -19.52 -11.65 -7.78
C PHE A 56 -18.56 -10.68 -8.49
N THR A 57 -17.63 -10.09 -7.73
CA THR A 57 -16.63 -9.17 -8.27
C THR A 57 -15.70 -9.87 -9.26
N PHE A 58 -15.32 -11.12 -8.99
CA PHE A 58 -14.52 -11.93 -9.91
C PHE A 58 -15.23 -12.21 -11.24
N VAL A 59 -16.51 -12.59 -11.19
CA VAL A 59 -17.32 -12.77 -12.40
C VAL A 59 -17.42 -11.47 -13.19
N LEU A 60 -17.65 -10.33 -12.52
CA LEU A 60 -17.67 -9.02 -13.17
C LEU A 60 -16.33 -8.64 -13.79
N ILE A 61 -15.20 -9.03 -13.20
CA ILE A 61 -13.88 -8.83 -13.80
C ILE A 61 -13.80 -9.58 -15.13
N ILE A 62 -14.18 -10.86 -15.16
CA ILE A 62 -14.20 -11.69 -16.39
C ILE A 62 -15.10 -11.04 -17.45
N LEU A 63 -16.32 -10.66 -17.07
CA LEU A 63 -17.25 -10.00 -18.00
C LEU A 63 -16.75 -8.64 -18.48
N SER A 64 -15.96 -7.92 -17.67
CA SER A 64 -15.48 -6.58 -18.02
C SER A 64 -14.43 -6.56 -19.15
N PHE A 65 -13.75 -7.69 -19.39
CA PHE A 65 -12.91 -7.89 -20.58
C PHE A 65 -13.75 -7.93 -21.86
N ILE A 66 -14.94 -8.53 -21.81
CA ILE A 66 -15.84 -8.65 -22.98
C ILE A 66 -16.57 -7.33 -23.22
N ARG A 67 -17.16 -6.75 -22.17
CA ARG A 67 -18.02 -5.56 -22.28
C ARG A 67 -17.73 -4.57 -21.15
N PRO A 68 -17.61 -3.26 -21.42
CA PRO A 68 -17.28 -2.31 -20.37
C PRO A 68 -18.46 -2.18 -19.39
N LEU A 69 -18.16 -1.99 -18.10
CA LEU A 69 -19.13 -2.04 -17.00
C LEU A 69 -20.27 -1.03 -17.15
N ASP A 70 -19.97 0.13 -17.73
CA ASP A 70 -20.96 1.19 -18.00
C ASP A 70 -21.97 0.83 -19.10
N LYS A 71 -21.64 -0.17 -19.94
CA LYS A 71 -22.53 -0.66 -21.00
C LYS A 71 -23.14 -2.02 -20.67
N MET A 72 -22.93 -2.55 -19.46
CA MET A 72 -23.55 -3.80 -19.04
C MET A 72 -25.03 -3.56 -18.74
N GLY A 73 -25.91 -4.19 -19.52
CA GLY A 73 -27.34 -4.19 -19.23
C GLY A 73 -27.67 -5.08 -18.03
N ALA A 74 -28.87 -4.90 -17.46
CA ALA A 74 -29.34 -5.65 -16.28
C ALA A 74 -29.22 -7.17 -16.45
N ILE A 75 -29.45 -7.68 -17.67
CA ILE A 75 -29.33 -9.12 -17.99
C ILE A 75 -27.92 -9.65 -17.69
N LEU A 76 -26.86 -8.92 -18.05
CA LEU A 76 -25.48 -9.34 -17.80
C LEU A 76 -25.14 -9.29 -16.30
N ILE A 77 -25.74 -8.38 -15.55
CA ILE A 77 -25.57 -8.28 -14.10
C ILE A 77 -26.27 -9.46 -13.41
N ILE A 78 -27.50 -9.78 -13.82
CA ILE A 78 -28.23 -10.95 -13.31
C ILE A 78 -27.45 -12.23 -13.62
N LEU A 79 -26.94 -12.35 -14.86
CA LEU A 79 -26.08 -13.46 -15.23
C LEU A 79 -24.84 -13.54 -14.34
N ALA A 80 -24.21 -12.39 -14.00
CA ALA A 80 -23.07 -12.35 -13.10
C ALA A 80 -23.41 -12.86 -11.69
N VAL A 81 -24.59 -12.51 -11.16
CA VAL A 81 -25.09 -13.01 -9.87
C VAL A 81 -25.29 -14.53 -9.93
N VAL A 82 -25.94 -15.04 -10.97
CA VAL A 82 -26.18 -16.49 -11.13
C VAL A 82 -24.86 -17.26 -11.25
N LEU A 83 -23.90 -16.74 -12.03
CA LEU A 83 -22.57 -17.34 -12.20
C LEU A 83 -21.68 -17.24 -10.94
N THR A 84 -22.04 -16.42 -9.96
CA THR A 84 -21.29 -16.31 -8.70
C THR A 84 -21.31 -17.63 -7.93
N ILE A 85 -22.46 -18.31 -7.88
CA ILE A 85 -22.64 -19.59 -7.16
C ILE A 85 -21.69 -20.68 -7.70
N PRO A 86 -21.70 -21.03 -9.01
CA PRO A 86 -20.80 -22.04 -9.53
C PRO A 86 -19.34 -21.63 -9.41
N VAL A 87 -19.01 -20.33 -9.55
CA VAL A 87 -17.64 -19.85 -9.31
C VAL A 87 -17.20 -20.12 -7.88
N LEU A 88 -18.02 -19.83 -6.88
CA LEU A 88 -17.66 -20.12 -5.48
C LEU A 88 -17.49 -21.61 -5.20
N ILE A 89 -18.30 -22.46 -5.82
CA ILE A 89 -18.21 -23.92 -5.65
C ILE A 89 -16.96 -24.47 -6.34
N ILE A 90 -16.70 -24.10 -7.59
CA ILE A 90 -15.58 -24.60 -8.40
C ILE A 90 -14.25 -24.06 -7.88
N PHE A 91 -14.18 -22.75 -7.65
CA PHE A 91 -12.96 -22.12 -7.18
C PHE A 91 -12.75 -22.26 -5.69
N GLY A 92 -13.76 -22.71 -4.92
CA GLY A 92 -13.70 -22.93 -3.47
C GLY A 92 -12.43 -23.63 -2.97
N ARG A 93 -11.94 -24.63 -3.73
CA ARG A 93 -10.70 -25.36 -3.42
C ARG A 93 -9.42 -24.71 -3.97
N ILE A 94 -9.54 -23.91 -5.04
CA ILE A 94 -8.45 -23.14 -5.67
C ILE A 94 -8.23 -21.79 -4.94
N ILE A 95 -9.16 -21.40 -4.05
CA ILE A 95 -9.11 -20.17 -3.24
C ILE A 95 -7.77 -19.99 -2.56
N GLY A 96 -7.08 -21.06 -2.10
CA GLY A 96 -5.78 -20.93 -1.45
C GLY A 96 -4.71 -20.28 -2.35
N LEU A 97 -4.55 -20.77 -3.58
CA LEU A 97 -3.57 -20.20 -4.53
C LEU A 97 -3.98 -18.82 -5.03
N PHE A 98 -5.27 -18.65 -5.33
CA PHE A 98 -5.80 -17.35 -5.75
C PHE A 98 -5.70 -16.31 -4.62
N TYR A 99 -5.85 -16.74 -3.37
CA TYR A 99 -5.61 -15.94 -2.18
C TYR A 99 -4.16 -15.46 -2.12
N TYR A 100 -3.18 -16.35 -2.25
CA TYR A 100 -1.77 -15.94 -2.23
C TYR A 100 -1.44 -14.95 -3.35
N PHE A 101 -2.03 -15.15 -4.53
CA PHE A 101 -1.91 -14.20 -5.64
C PHE A 101 -2.51 -12.82 -5.29
N CYS A 102 -3.75 -12.77 -4.82
CA CYS A 102 -4.42 -11.53 -4.42
C CYS A 102 -3.72 -10.84 -3.24
N PHE A 103 -3.22 -11.61 -2.29
CA PHE A 103 -2.44 -11.13 -1.16
C PHE A 103 -1.15 -10.46 -1.64
N PHE A 104 -0.37 -11.15 -2.49
CA PHE A 104 0.85 -10.61 -3.07
C PHE A 104 0.56 -9.37 -3.91
N ALA A 105 -0.44 -9.42 -4.80
CA ALA A 105 -0.83 -8.28 -5.64
C ALA A 105 -1.31 -7.08 -4.80
N ASN A 106 -2.03 -7.31 -3.69
CA ASN A 106 -2.38 -6.25 -2.74
C ASN A 106 -1.13 -5.65 -2.07
N ALA A 107 -0.16 -6.48 -1.66
CA ALA A 107 1.08 -5.99 -1.09
C ALA A 107 1.89 -5.15 -2.11
N VAL A 108 1.97 -5.60 -3.37
CA VAL A 108 2.62 -4.86 -4.46
C VAL A 108 1.96 -3.51 -4.70
N ILE A 109 0.64 -3.50 -4.87
CA ILE A 109 -0.12 -2.28 -5.17
C ILE A 109 -0.04 -1.32 -3.98
N THR A 110 -0.20 -1.81 -2.75
CA THR A 110 -0.06 -1.00 -1.53
C THR A 110 1.35 -0.41 -1.43
N ALA A 111 2.39 -1.21 -1.64
CA ALA A 111 3.78 -0.74 -1.64
C ALA A 111 4.04 0.32 -2.72
N PHE A 112 3.55 0.10 -3.94
CA PHE A 112 3.69 1.06 -5.03
C PHE A 112 3.00 2.40 -4.74
N PHE A 113 1.77 2.38 -4.24
CA PHE A 113 1.04 3.61 -3.91
C PHE A 113 1.57 4.30 -2.66
N ALA A 114 2.04 3.54 -1.65
CA ALA A 114 2.73 4.10 -0.50
C ALA A 114 4.04 4.80 -0.94
N PHE A 115 4.84 4.13 -1.77
CA PHE A 115 6.05 4.72 -2.35
C PHE A 115 5.75 5.99 -3.15
N LYS A 116 4.70 5.96 -3.98
CA LYS A 116 4.26 7.14 -4.73
C LYS A 116 3.80 8.27 -3.82
N PHE A 117 3.05 7.98 -2.76
CA PHE A 117 2.63 8.98 -1.79
C PHE A 117 3.83 9.61 -1.07
N CYS A 118 4.80 8.79 -0.63
CA CYS A 118 6.04 9.28 -0.05
C CYS A 118 6.83 10.13 -1.06
N MET A 119 6.85 9.76 -2.35
CA MET A 119 7.50 10.55 -3.40
C MET A 119 6.81 11.89 -3.62
N ASP A 120 5.50 11.92 -3.84
CA ASP A 120 4.74 13.15 -4.04
C ASP A 120 4.87 14.09 -2.81
N THR A 121 4.85 13.52 -1.60
CA THR A 121 5.06 14.26 -0.35
C THR A 121 6.48 14.81 -0.27
N SER A 122 7.50 13.99 -0.56
CA SER A 122 8.89 14.44 -0.58
C SER A 122 9.11 15.59 -1.57
N THR A 123 8.50 15.53 -2.76
CA THR A 123 8.59 16.61 -3.76
C THR A 123 7.92 17.89 -3.28
N THR A 124 6.78 17.77 -2.59
CA THR A 124 6.07 18.94 -2.04
C THR A 124 6.86 19.59 -0.90
N VAL A 125 7.47 18.79 -0.04
CA VAL A 125 8.35 19.25 1.04
C VAL A 125 9.59 19.94 0.45
N ASP A 126 10.24 19.33 -0.55
CA ASP A 126 11.38 19.93 -1.26
C ASP A 126 10.99 21.25 -1.94
N ASP A 127 9.85 21.31 -2.62
CA ASP A 127 9.33 22.53 -3.27
C ASP A 127 8.99 23.65 -2.27
N PHE A 128 8.44 23.29 -1.10
CA PHE A 128 8.10 24.25 -0.04
C PHE A 128 9.37 24.88 0.54
N LEU A 129 10.38 24.07 0.83
CA LEU A 129 11.69 24.51 1.31
C LEU A 129 12.40 25.39 0.26
N TYR A 130 12.17 25.13 -1.03
CA TYR A 130 12.78 25.85 -2.16
C TYR A 130 12.24 27.27 -2.42
N LYS A 131 11.05 27.64 -1.93
CA LYS A 131 10.46 28.98 -2.18
C LYS A 131 11.28 30.14 -1.60
N LYS A 132 12.26 29.90 -0.71
CA LYS A 132 13.16 30.94 -0.17
C LYS A 132 14.51 30.98 -0.92
N LYS A 133 14.68 31.95 -1.83
CA LYS A 133 15.82 32.08 -2.78
C LYS A 133 17.23 32.27 -2.18
N GLY A 134 17.39 32.57 -0.89
CA GLY A 134 18.63 33.17 -0.36
C GLY A 134 19.78 32.24 0.08
N SER A 135 19.51 30.95 0.33
CA SER A 135 20.55 30.00 0.77
C SER A 135 20.21 28.64 0.18
N ARG A 136 20.94 28.20 -0.84
CA ARG A 136 20.65 26.93 -1.56
C ARG A 136 21.67 25.83 -1.31
N ILE A 137 22.88 26.16 -0.85
CA ILE A 137 23.95 25.18 -0.60
C ILE A 137 24.00 24.83 0.89
N PHE A 138 24.05 25.83 1.77
CA PHE A 138 24.11 25.60 3.21
C PHE A 138 22.85 24.93 3.76
N THR A 139 21.66 25.38 3.35
CA THR A 139 20.36 24.74 3.68
C THR A 139 20.28 23.30 3.19
N ARG A 140 20.75 23.00 1.98
CA ARG A 140 20.76 21.63 1.43
C ARG A 140 21.70 20.70 2.17
N THR A 141 22.91 21.15 2.50
CA THR A 141 23.84 20.37 3.29
C THR A 141 23.29 20.15 4.71
N LEU A 142 22.68 21.17 5.31
CA LEU A 142 22.02 21.08 6.61
C LEU A 142 20.83 20.11 6.57
N GLU A 143 19.96 20.17 5.56
CA GLU A 143 18.83 19.26 5.36
C GLU A 143 19.30 17.81 5.22
N PHE A 144 20.29 17.57 4.36
CA PHE A 144 20.91 16.26 4.19
C PHE A 144 21.41 15.71 5.53
N ILE A 145 22.16 16.52 6.30
CA ILE A 145 22.66 16.12 7.63
C ILE A 145 21.50 15.85 8.60
N ILE A 146 20.49 16.71 8.66
CA ILE A 146 19.35 16.58 9.57
C ILE A 146 18.55 15.31 9.26
N PHE A 147 18.16 15.08 8.01
CA PHE A 147 17.38 13.90 7.64
C PHE A 147 18.19 12.61 7.78
N LEU A 148 19.50 12.65 7.56
CA LEU A 148 20.39 11.52 7.81
C LEU A 148 20.49 11.18 9.30
N VAL A 149 20.68 12.18 10.16
CA VAL A 149 20.71 12.00 11.63
C VAL A 149 19.36 11.51 12.14
N LEU A 150 18.25 12.09 11.68
CA LEU A 150 16.90 11.66 12.07
C LEU A 150 16.63 10.22 11.62
N SER A 151 16.97 9.86 10.38
CA SER A 151 16.81 8.50 9.87
C SER A 151 17.64 7.50 10.67
N TRP A 152 18.91 7.83 10.96
CA TRP A 152 19.78 7.02 11.80
C TRP A 152 19.19 6.81 13.19
N TRP A 153 18.75 7.90 13.84
CA TRP A 153 18.19 7.88 15.18
C TRP A 153 16.91 7.02 15.23
N PHE A 154 16.02 7.19 14.26
CA PHE A 154 14.76 6.46 14.17
C PHE A 154 14.97 4.96 13.97
N VAL A 155 15.87 4.57 13.06
CA VAL A 155 16.23 3.17 12.84
C VAL A 155 16.91 2.57 14.08
N SER A 156 17.79 3.32 14.75
CA SER A 156 18.48 2.87 15.96
C SER A 156 17.52 2.57 17.11
N ILE A 157 16.56 3.45 17.36
CA ILE A 157 15.51 3.23 18.37
C ILE A 157 14.67 2.01 18.00
N THR A 158 14.28 1.89 16.73
CA THR A 158 13.50 0.76 16.23
C THR A 158 14.22 -0.58 16.44
N ILE A 159 15.51 -0.66 16.14
CA ILE A 159 16.31 -1.88 16.35
C ILE A 159 16.37 -2.24 17.84
N ARG A 160 16.60 -1.24 18.73
CA ARG A 160 16.62 -1.46 20.18
C ARG A 160 15.26 -1.99 20.68
N PHE A 161 14.17 -1.40 20.20
CA PHE A 161 12.82 -1.83 20.52
C PHE A 161 12.61 -3.31 20.17
N PHE A 162 12.86 -3.73 18.91
CA PHE A 162 12.63 -5.12 18.50
C PHE A 162 13.59 -6.13 19.12
N ARG A 163 14.85 -5.76 19.39
CA ARG A 163 15.80 -6.63 20.12
C ARG A 163 15.43 -6.84 21.57
N GLY A 164 14.67 -5.92 22.17
CA GLY A 164 14.20 -6.02 23.55
C GLY A 164 13.05 -7.03 23.75
N PHE A 165 12.45 -7.57 22.68
CA PHE A 165 11.38 -8.55 22.81
C PHE A 165 11.92 -9.94 23.19
N PRO A 166 11.20 -10.70 24.03
CA PRO A 166 11.62 -12.03 24.46
C PRO A 166 11.47 -13.11 23.36
N THR A 167 10.65 -12.87 22.34
CA THR A 167 10.36 -13.82 21.26
C THR A 167 11.38 -13.74 20.13
N PRO A 168 12.12 -14.83 19.81
CA PRO A 168 13.15 -14.82 18.76
C PRO A 168 12.62 -14.44 17.37
N GLY A 169 11.35 -14.75 17.07
CA GLY A 169 10.70 -14.36 15.82
C GLY A 169 10.53 -12.84 15.66
N VAL A 170 10.20 -12.15 16.75
CA VAL A 170 10.05 -10.68 16.79
C VAL A 170 11.42 -10.01 16.77
N GLN A 171 12.42 -10.59 17.46
CA GLN A 171 13.80 -10.11 17.38
C GLN A 171 14.35 -10.13 15.95
N ARG A 172 13.98 -11.11 15.13
CA ARG A 172 14.35 -11.17 13.71
C ARG A 172 13.81 -9.99 12.91
N LEU A 173 12.75 -9.30 13.36
CA LEU A 173 12.28 -8.08 12.70
C LEU A 173 13.34 -6.97 12.72
N ALA A 174 14.19 -6.93 13.75
CA ALA A 174 15.30 -5.98 13.82
C ALA A 174 16.26 -6.10 12.64
N ILE A 175 16.41 -7.30 12.06
CA ILE A 175 17.28 -7.55 10.90
C ILE A 175 16.77 -6.77 9.67
N PHE A 176 15.46 -6.62 9.49
CA PHE A 176 14.92 -5.83 8.36
C PHE A 176 15.32 -4.37 8.44
N PHE A 177 15.23 -3.78 9.63
CA PHE A 177 15.63 -2.39 9.85
C PHE A 177 17.14 -2.19 9.74
N ILE A 178 17.93 -3.18 10.19
CA ILE A 178 19.39 -3.20 9.98
C ILE A 178 19.70 -3.23 8.47
N ASN A 179 19.02 -4.07 7.69
CA ASN A 179 19.25 -4.13 6.25
C ASN A 179 18.83 -2.83 5.54
N LEU A 180 17.70 -2.24 5.94
CA LEU A 180 17.24 -0.95 5.41
C LEU A 180 18.28 0.15 5.70
N PHE A 181 18.83 0.15 6.91
CA PHE A 181 19.92 1.03 7.29
C PHE A 181 21.14 0.89 6.36
N TRP A 182 21.62 -0.34 6.13
CA TRP A 182 22.75 -0.60 5.24
C TRP A 182 22.49 -0.18 3.80
N ILE A 183 21.28 -0.41 3.28
CA ILE A 183 20.88 0.02 1.94
C ILE A 183 20.93 1.56 1.86
N GLY A 184 20.38 2.26 2.85
CA GLY A 184 20.49 3.72 2.95
C GLY A 184 21.94 4.20 2.96
N LEU A 185 22.81 3.55 3.75
CA LEU A 185 24.23 3.88 3.82
C LEU A 185 24.93 3.68 2.46
N ILE A 186 24.67 2.57 1.76
CA ILE A 186 25.23 2.31 0.41
C ILE A 186 24.80 3.41 -0.56
N LEU A 187 23.52 3.81 -0.53
CA LEU A 187 23.00 4.87 -1.38
C LEU A 187 23.64 6.23 -1.04
N ILE A 188 23.87 6.52 0.24
CA ILE A 188 24.63 7.70 0.69
C ILE A 188 26.07 7.68 0.16
N VAL A 189 26.72 6.52 0.13
CA VAL A 189 28.06 6.40 -0.47
C VAL A 189 28.02 6.76 -1.96
N PHE A 190 27.03 6.28 -2.73
CA PHE A 190 26.86 6.68 -4.13
C PHE A 190 26.61 8.19 -4.29
N VAL A 191 25.86 8.79 -3.37
CA VAL A 191 25.61 10.22 -3.30
C VAL A 191 26.89 11.01 -3.04
N ILE A 192 27.70 10.59 -2.06
CA ILE A 192 28.98 11.24 -1.70
C ILE A 192 29.98 11.08 -2.85
N LEU A 193 30.09 9.89 -3.44
CA LEU A 193 30.92 9.65 -4.62
C LEU A 193 30.52 10.60 -5.75
N ARG A 194 29.23 10.71 -6.05
CA ARG A 194 28.73 11.65 -7.06
C ARG A 194 29.06 13.10 -6.69
N LEU A 195 28.88 13.51 -5.44
CA LEU A 195 29.20 14.85 -4.96
C LEU A 195 30.69 15.17 -5.15
N ILE A 196 31.58 14.21 -4.88
CA ILE A 196 33.03 14.35 -5.10
C ILE A 196 33.33 14.51 -6.59
N PHE A 197 32.70 13.71 -7.46
CA PHE A 197 32.95 13.75 -8.91
C PHE A 197 32.32 14.97 -9.62
N THR A 198 31.12 15.42 -9.22
CA THR A 198 30.39 16.51 -9.90
C THR A 198 30.39 17.85 -9.15
N LYS A 199 30.93 17.89 -7.91
CA LYS A 199 31.00 19.06 -7.02
C LYS A 199 29.66 19.77 -6.75
N LYS A 200 28.51 19.12 -7.00
CA LYS A 200 27.17 19.70 -6.81
C LYS A 200 26.25 18.76 -6.06
N LEU A 201 25.64 19.27 -4.98
CA LEU A 201 24.59 18.56 -4.24
C LEU A 201 23.27 18.72 -5.00
N ALA A 202 22.83 17.62 -5.62
CA ALA A 202 21.61 17.59 -6.42
C ALA A 202 20.35 17.60 -5.53
N ALA A 203 19.33 18.35 -5.93
CA ALA A 203 18.02 18.41 -5.24
C ALA A 203 17.38 17.03 -5.02
N TYR A 204 17.65 16.09 -5.93
CA TYR A 204 17.11 14.74 -5.85
C TYR A 204 17.72 13.88 -4.75
N ILE A 205 18.88 14.27 -4.19
CA ILE A 205 19.53 13.54 -3.08
C ILE A 205 18.78 13.82 -1.78
N SER A 206 18.51 15.09 -1.47
CA SER A 206 17.69 15.47 -0.32
C SER A 206 16.27 14.91 -0.44
N LEU A 207 15.67 14.97 -1.63
CA LEU A 207 14.39 14.34 -1.94
C LEU A 207 14.37 12.83 -1.60
N PHE A 208 15.46 12.14 -1.96
CA PHE A 208 15.60 10.71 -1.75
C PHE A 208 15.73 10.32 -0.27
N ASP A 209 16.49 11.09 0.51
CA ASP A 209 16.58 10.86 1.96
C ASP A 209 15.26 11.16 2.66
N VAL A 210 14.54 12.21 2.24
CA VAL A 210 13.18 12.51 2.73
C VAL A 210 12.22 11.36 2.39
N LEU A 211 12.31 10.79 1.19
CA LEU A 211 11.51 9.63 0.78
C LEU A 211 11.79 8.40 1.65
N ILE A 212 13.06 8.06 1.88
CA ILE A 212 13.46 6.95 2.76
C ILE A 212 12.95 7.20 4.18
N PHE A 213 13.14 8.41 4.71
CA PHE A 213 12.71 8.76 6.06
C PHE A 213 11.19 8.60 6.24
N LEU A 214 10.38 9.14 5.33
CA LEU A 214 8.92 9.01 5.38
C LEU A 214 8.46 7.55 5.30
N TYR A 215 9.14 6.73 4.50
CA TYR A 215 8.79 5.32 4.38
C TYR A 215 9.20 4.50 5.62
N VAL A 216 10.37 4.78 6.20
CA VAL A 216 10.78 4.18 7.47
C VAL A 216 9.78 4.52 8.56
N ILE A 217 9.34 5.78 8.64
CA ILE A 217 8.28 6.19 9.56
C ILE A 217 7.01 5.37 9.34
N TYR A 218 6.55 5.22 8.09
CA TYR A 218 5.36 4.44 7.77
C TYR A 218 5.46 2.98 8.26
N LEU A 219 6.57 2.30 7.96
CA LEU A 219 6.78 0.91 8.40
C LEU A 219 6.91 0.77 9.91
N VAL A 220 7.69 1.66 10.54
CA VAL A 220 7.97 1.62 11.98
C VAL A 220 6.70 1.92 12.77
N ILE A 221 5.96 2.98 12.42
CA ILE A 221 4.72 3.33 13.13
C ILE A 221 3.70 2.21 12.96
N GLY A 222 3.56 1.62 11.76
CA GLY A 222 2.64 0.50 11.53
C GLY A 222 2.95 -0.69 12.43
N LEU A 223 4.23 -1.08 12.50
CA LEU A 223 4.67 -2.22 13.31
C LEU A 223 4.66 -1.92 14.80
N TRP A 224 5.12 -0.73 15.22
CA TRP A 224 5.06 -0.32 16.63
C TRP A 224 3.62 -0.28 17.12
N ALA A 225 2.70 0.26 16.32
CA ALA A 225 1.30 0.29 16.68
C ALA A 225 0.74 -1.14 16.86
N GLU A 226 1.13 -2.08 15.99
CA GLU A 226 0.73 -3.50 16.07
C GLU A 226 1.20 -4.17 17.37
N PHE A 227 2.42 -3.90 17.82
CA PHE A 227 2.98 -4.54 19.01
C PHE A 227 2.65 -3.82 20.33
N ILE A 228 2.50 -2.48 20.33
CA ILE A 228 2.23 -1.70 21.55
C ILE A 228 0.74 -1.74 21.91
N PHE A 229 -0.13 -1.70 20.90
CA PHE A 229 -1.57 -1.62 21.08
C PHE A 229 -2.29 -2.91 20.69
N TYR A 230 -1.55 -4.02 20.66
CA TYR A 230 -2.04 -5.36 20.35
C TYR A 230 -3.32 -5.63 21.13
N ASP A 231 -4.41 -5.89 20.41
CA ASP A 231 -5.74 -6.19 20.95
C ASP A 231 -6.52 -5.03 21.61
N SER A 232 -6.09 -3.78 21.44
CA SER A 232 -6.92 -2.64 21.85
C SER A 232 -7.94 -2.30 20.77
N SER A 233 -9.19 -2.05 21.18
CA SER A 233 -10.25 -1.50 20.33
C SER A 233 -9.81 -0.24 19.58
N GLY A 234 -8.98 0.59 20.22
CA GLY A 234 -8.40 1.79 19.62
C GLY A 234 -7.46 1.50 18.45
N TYR A 235 -6.65 0.45 18.53
CA TYR A 235 -5.77 0.03 17.44
C TYR A 235 -6.56 -0.51 16.24
N VAL A 236 -7.60 -1.33 16.50
CA VAL A 236 -8.47 -1.86 15.44
C VAL A 236 -9.17 -0.74 14.69
N ILE A 237 -9.67 0.28 15.42
CA ILE A 237 -10.31 1.46 14.81
C ILE A 237 -9.28 2.32 14.06
N PHE A 238 -8.11 2.57 14.63
CA PHE A 238 -7.08 3.41 14.01
C PHE A 238 -6.56 2.79 12.71
N THR A 239 -6.23 1.50 12.73
CA THR A 239 -5.78 0.77 11.53
C THR A 239 -6.86 0.71 10.47
N PHE A 240 -8.13 0.53 10.86
CA PHE A 240 -9.27 0.60 9.95
C PHE A 240 -9.34 1.95 9.22
N VAL A 241 -9.23 3.07 9.95
CA VAL A 241 -9.30 4.41 9.34
C VAL A 241 -8.15 4.61 8.35
N VAL A 242 -6.92 4.24 8.73
CA VAL A 242 -5.74 4.37 7.85
C VAL A 242 -5.88 3.50 6.61
N ASP A 243 -6.26 2.22 6.76
CA ASP A 243 -6.45 1.29 5.65
C ASP A 243 -7.58 1.75 4.70
N LEU A 244 -8.67 2.30 5.24
CA LEU A 244 -9.78 2.85 4.46
C LEU A 244 -9.35 4.08 3.66
N LEU A 245 -8.64 5.01 4.28
CA LEU A 245 -8.11 6.20 3.61
C LEU A 245 -7.16 5.81 2.47
N LEU A 246 -6.27 4.86 2.72
CA LEU A 246 -5.31 4.37 1.72
C LEU A 246 -6.03 3.65 0.57
N PHE A 247 -7.05 2.86 0.87
CA PHE A 247 -7.86 2.19 -0.14
C PHE A 247 -8.63 3.17 -1.04
N ILE A 248 -9.31 4.16 -0.45
CA ILE A 248 -10.00 5.21 -1.20
C ILE A 248 -8.98 5.97 -2.06
N TYR A 249 -7.81 6.32 -1.50
CA TYR A 249 -6.71 6.98 -2.24
C TYR A 249 -6.27 6.18 -3.47
N ILE A 250 -6.05 4.87 -3.35
CA ILE A 250 -5.68 3.99 -4.47
C ILE A 250 -6.75 4.05 -5.57
N ILE A 251 -8.01 3.86 -5.21
CA ILE A 251 -9.12 3.87 -6.17
C ILE A 251 -9.21 5.24 -6.86
N GLY A 252 -9.18 6.34 -6.11
CA GLY A 252 -9.22 7.68 -6.69
C GLY A 252 -8.03 7.97 -7.60
N SER A 253 -6.82 7.45 -7.28
CA SER A 253 -5.64 7.62 -8.14
C SER A 253 -5.72 6.82 -9.43
N ILE A 254 -6.35 5.64 -9.43
CA ILE A 254 -6.63 4.86 -10.65
C ILE A 254 -7.56 5.64 -11.58
N PHE A 255 -8.62 6.24 -11.03
CA PHE A 255 -9.59 7.01 -11.82
C PHE A 255 -9.10 8.38 -12.28
N ASP A 256 -8.11 8.96 -11.60
CA ASP A 256 -7.44 10.19 -12.06
C ASP A 256 -6.55 9.94 -13.30
N ARG A 257 -6.05 8.71 -13.48
CA ARG A 257 -5.18 8.34 -14.61
C ARG A 257 -5.84 7.46 -15.66
N VAL A 258 -7.18 7.47 -15.73
CA VAL A 258 -7.94 6.63 -16.67
C VAL A 258 -7.47 6.80 -18.10
N ASP A 259 -7.25 8.05 -18.56
CA ASP A 259 -6.86 8.31 -19.94
C ASP A 259 -5.45 7.76 -20.24
N TYR A 260 -4.50 7.99 -19.33
CA TYR A 260 -3.15 7.42 -19.45
C TYR A 260 -3.15 5.88 -19.42
N ILE A 261 -3.93 5.29 -18.51
CA ILE A 261 -4.09 3.83 -18.40
C ILE A 261 -4.70 3.26 -19.68
N LYS A 262 -5.73 3.91 -20.21
CA LYS A 262 -6.41 3.50 -21.44
C LYS A 262 -5.46 3.55 -22.64
N ASP A 263 -4.65 4.60 -22.75
CA ASP A 263 -3.70 4.77 -23.85
C ASP A 263 -2.53 3.79 -23.81
N LYS A 264 -2.03 3.45 -22.61
CA LYS A 264 -0.84 2.60 -22.43
C LYS A 264 -1.17 1.11 -22.28
N LEU A 265 -2.23 0.77 -21.56
CA LEU A 265 -2.53 -0.62 -21.18
C LEU A 265 -3.56 -1.31 -22.07
N LYS A 266 -4.16 -0.62 -23.06
CA LYS A 266 -5.10 -1.02 -24.16
C LYS A 266 -6.10 -2.16 -23.87
N ILE A 267 -5.62 -3.28 -23.34
CA ILE A 267 -6.30 -4.47 -22.82
C ILE A 267 -7.01 -4.18 -21.47
N PHE A 268 -6.39 -3.46 -20.53
CA PHE A 268 -6.96 -3.23 -19.20
C PHE A 268 -7.65 -1.87 -19.09
N ARG A 269 -8.97 -1.88 -18.87
CA ARG A 269 -9.76 -0.68 -18.59
C ARG A 269 -9.59 -0.28 -17.12
N ALA A 270 -9.62 1.03 -16.84
CA ALA A 270 -9.55 1.53 -15.46
C ALA A 270 -10.63 0.92 -14.54
N ASP A 271 -11.83 0.72 -15.08
CA ASP A 271 -12.95 0.04 -14.41
C ASP A 271 -12.59 -1.40 -13.99
N THR A 272 -11.90 -2.16 -14.85
CA THR A 272 -11.44 -3.53 -14.57
C THR A 272 -10.33 -3.55 -13.52
N ILE A 273 -9.40 -2.60 -13.58
CA ILE A 273 -8.32 -2.46 -12.58
C ILE A 273 -8.92 -2.11 -11.21
N ALA A 274 -9.90 -1.21 -11.17
CA ALA A 274 -10.58 -0.85 -9.93
C ALA A 274 -11.35 -2.04 -9.33
N LEU A 275 -12.08 -2.81 -10.15
CA LEU A 275 -12.70 -4.07 -9.69
C LEU A 275 -11.67 -5.05 -9.16
N PHE A 276 -10.53 -5.19 -9.83
CA PHE A 276 -9.45 -6.06 -9.36
C PHE A 276 -8.91 -5.61 -8.00
N VAL A 277 -8.70 -4.30 -7.80
CA VAL A 277 -8.26 -3.75 -6.51
C VAL A 277 -9.29 -3.99 -5.40
N ILE A 278 -10.57 -3.81 -5.70
CA ILE A 278 -11.66 -4.13 -4.76
C ILE A 278 -11.63 -5.63 -4.42
N LEU A 279 -11.57 -6.52 -5.41
CA LEU A 279 -11.53 -7.97 -5.21
C LEU A 279 -10.36 -8.38 -4.32
N MET A 280 -9.17 -7.86 -4.58
CA MET A 280 -8.00 -8.13 -3.74
C MET A 280 -8.23 -7.72 -2.28
N LYS A 281 -8.79 -6.53 -2.05
CA LYS A 281 -9.06 -6.03 -0.69
C LYS A 281 -10.14 -6.82 0.03
N VAL A 282 -11.19 -7.24 -0.69
CA VAL A 282 -12.21 -8.17 -0.17
C VAL A 282 -11.55 -9.48 0.29
N ILE A 283 -10.69 -10.07 -0.55
CA ILE A 283 -10.00 -11.33 -0.24
C ILE A 283 -9.05 -11.18 0.96
N VAL A 284 -8.29 -10.09 1.03
CA VAL A 284 -7.43 -9.80 2.19
C VAL A 284 -8.26 -9.66 3.46
N GLN A 285 -9.45 -9.05 3.39
CA GLN A 285 -10.33 -8.94 4.55
C GLN A 285 -10.94 -10.28 4.99
N ILE A 286 -11.40 -11.11 4.06
CA ILE A 286 -11.82 -12.49 4.37
C ILE A 286 -10.74 -13.22 5.16
N ASN A 287 -9.47 -13.05 4.78
CA ASN A 287 -8.38 -13.67 5.51
C ASN A 287 -8.11 -13.02 6.87
N LYS A 288 -8.16 -11.70 7.00
CA LYS A 288 -8.03 -11.03 8.32
C LYS A 288 -9.10 -11.53 9.30
N ILE A 289 -10.32 -11.75 8.83
CA ILE A 289 -11.40 -12.33 9.65
C ILE A 289 -11.07 -13.79 10.00
N SER A 290 -10.53 -14.55 9.05
CA SER A 290 -10.14 -15.95 9.25
C SER A 290 -8.97 -16.10 10.24
N GLN A 291 -8.11 -15.09 10.36
CA GLN A 291 -6.98 -15.06 11.31
C GLN A 291 -7.42 -15.07 12.78
N ILE A 292 -8.67 -14.67 13.09
CA ILE A 292 -9.22 -14.77 14.45
C ILE A 292 -9.22 -16.23 14.94
N PHE A 293 -9.26 -17.19 14.02
CA PHE A 293 -9.27 -18.62 14.32
C PHE A 293 -7.87 -19.27 14.25
N MET A 294 -6.81 -18.50 14.03
CA MET A 294 -5.43 -19.01 13.92
C MET A 294 -4.72 -19.05 15.27
N THR A 295 -3.72 -19.93 15.38
CA THR A 295 -2.84 -19.94 16.55
C THR A 295 -1.90 -18.72 16.56
N PRO A 296 -1.43 -18.26 17.74
CA PRO A 296 -0.50 -17.12 17.83
C PRO A 296 0.79 -17.29 16.99
N LEU A 297 1.27 -18.53 16.85
CA LEU A 297 2.45 -18.85 16.04
C LEU A 297 2.20 -18.66 14.54
N GLU A 298 1.01 -19.02 14.05
CA GLU A 298 0.63 -18.86 12.65
C GLU A 298 0.42 -17.39 12.29
N LEU A 299 -0.21 -16.63 13.18
CA LEU A 299 -0.38 -15.18 13.03
C LEU A 299 0.97 -14.47 12.89
N ALA A 300 1.91 -14.77 13.80
CA ALA A 300 3.25 -14.18 13.77
C ALA A 300 4.01 -14.50 12.47
N LYS A 301 3.94 -15.75 11.97
CA LYS A 301 4.55 -16.14 10.68
C LYS A 301 3.96 -15.34 9.52
N GLN A 302 2.64 -15.14 9.53
CA GLN A 302 1.97 -14.43 8.45
C GLN A 302 2.33 -12.94 8.46
N VAL A 303 2.33 -12.28 9.63
CA VAL A 303 2.76 -10.86 9.77
C VAL A 303 4.18 -10.67 9.27
N ILE A 304 5.12 -11.53 9.70
CA ILE A 304 6.52 -11.50 9.25
C ILE A 304 6.61 -11.62 7.72
N PHE A 305 5.84 -12.52 7.11
CA PHE A 305 5.81 -12.67 5.66
C PHE A 305 5.28 -11.44 4.93
N GLN A 306 4.25 -10.75 5.46
CA GLN A 306 3.74 -9.52 4.85
C GLN A 306 4.81 -8.41 4.86
N VAL A 307 5.47 -8.25 6.00
CA VAL A 307 6.56 -7.27 6.19
C VAL A 307 7.71 -7.56 5.23
N GLN A 308 8.09 -8.83 5.05
CA GLN A 308 9.14 -9.24 4.12
C GLN A 308 8.83 -8.86 2.66
N ILE A 309 7.59 -9.09 2.21
CA ILE A 309 7.18 -8.72 0.85
C ILE A 309 7.20 -7.21 0.67
N LEU A 310 6.60 -6.45 1.60
CA LEU A 310 6.59 -4.99 1.54
C LEU A 310 8.02 -4.43 1.52
N TRP A 311 8.90 -4.97 2.36
CA TRP A 311 10.32 -4.62 2.42
C TRP A 311 11.03 -4.89 1.08
N PHE A 312 10.84 -6.08 0.48
CA PHE A 312 11.47 -6.42 -0.79
C PHE A 312 11.07 -5.45 -1.91
N PHE A 313 9.78 -5.14 -2.01
CA PHE A 313 9.30 -4.19 -3.01
C PHE A 313 9.84 -2.79 -2.79
N PHE A 314 9.89 -2.33 -1.54
CA PHE A 314 10.48 -1.04 -1.24
C PHE A 314 11.95 -0.99 -1.63
N VAL A 315 12.75 -1.97 -1.22
CA VAL A 315 14.17 -2.04 -1.57
C VAL A 315 14.34 -2.03 -3.08
N PHE A 316 13.57 -2.85 -3.79
CA PHE A 316 13.60 -2.90 -5.26
C PHE A 316 13.29 -1.54 -5.89
N PHE A 317 12.16 -0.92 -5.56
CA PHE A 317 11.76 0.36 -6.15
C PHE A 317 12.67 1.52 -5.71
N THR A 318 13.11 1.56 -4.45
CA THR A 318 14.01 2.59 -3.93
C THR A 318 15.39 2.48 -4.56
N ILE A 319 15.92 1.28 -4.75
CA ILE A 319 17.18 1.08 -5.47
C ILE A 319 17.01 1.45 -6.95
N VAL A 320 15.97 0.94 -7.63
CA VAL A 320 15.76 1.22 -9.07
C VAL A 320 15.55 2.71 -9.31
N VAL A 321 14.65 3.36 -8.56
CA VAL A 321 14.36 4.77 -8.70
C VAL A 321 15.54 5.62 -8.22
N GLY A 322 16.17 5.28 -7.09
CA GLY A 322 17.32 6.00 -6.54
C GLY A 322 18.52 5.96 -7.48
N ILE A 323 18.91 4.79 -7.96
CA ILE A 323 19.97 4.63 -8.96
C ILE A 323 19.60 5.41 -10.22
N TYR A 324 18.38 5.23 -10.74
CA TYR A 324 17.93 5.90 -11.95
C TYR A 324 17.95 7.43 -11.83
N THR A 325 17.49 8.00 -10.71
CA THR A 325 17.52 9.46 -10.48
C THR A 325 18.94 9.98 -10.27
N ILE A 326 19.81 9.19 -9.62
CA ILE A 326 21.23 9.50 -9.48
C ILE A 326 21.91 9.57 -10.87
N PHE A 327 21.63 8.64 -11.78
CA PHE A 327 22.33 8.57 -13.08
C PHE A 327 21.67 9.36 -14.22
N LYS A 328 20.33 9.45 -14.28
CA LYS A 328 19.64 10.06 -15.42
C LYS A 328 19.79 11.58 -15.49
N HIS A 329 20.09 12.25 -14.37
CA HIS A 329 20.26 13.69 -14.39
C HIS A 329 21.63 14.06 -14.97
N LYS A 330 21.67 14.16 -16.31
CA LYS A 330 22.72 14.84 -17.05
C LYS A 330 22.70 16.33 -16.68
N GLU A 331 23.89 16.86 -16.53
CA GLU A 331 24.20 18.27 -16.29
C GLU A 331 23.31 19.19 -17.13
N GLY A 332 22.75 20.20 -16.46
CA GLY A 332 21.99 21.32 -17.00
C GLY A 332 21.67 21.28 -18.50
N LYS A 333 20.42 20.96 -18.83
CA LYS A 333 19.72 21.71 -19.87
C LYS A 333 18.53 22.39 -19.24
N THR A 334 18.71 23.69 -18.99
CA THR A 334 17.64 24.68 -18.88
C THR A 334 16.66 24.48 -20.04
N SER A 335 15.41 24.15 -19.72
CA SER A 335 14.26 24.54 -20.54
C SER A 335 13.54 25.66 -19.82
#